data_AF-A0A535BH27-F1
#
_entry.id   AF-A0A535BH27-F1
#
_cell.length_a   1.000
_cell.length_b   1.000
_cell.length_c   1.000
_cell.angle_alpha   90.00
_cell.angle_beta   90.00
_cell.angle_gamma   90.00
#
_symmetry.space_group_name_H-M   'P 1'
#
loop_
_entity.id
_entity.type
_entity.pdbx_description
1 polymer ?
#
loop_
_entity_poly.entity_id
_entity_poly.type
_entity_poly.pdbx_seq_one_letter_code
_entity_poly.pdbx_strand_id
1 'polypeptide(L)'
;MEVEPQEGELGALVSSPEFARMVDRFAASTGLRLQVFDLDAHPLTAVEIYPRYCRLLQERKACPLYNDPDFLKRGEETIGVCKSGVGHFIAPVRNEKEVQMGAVVGPAVRFAPNSVEEFAELAFRLKIFPDDLIQAADAVQEHDAENLLGAGELVSVGLNLLAEMQAKERVGHALRRLQAEIAESNAQMLTQHVVDAVLYLTRADYALVLMIDDSGSDLASAYDQTSPDQLVAAKRRLVEGIAEW
;
A
#
# COMPACT_ATOMS: atom_id res chain seq x y z
N MET A 1 25.69 1.63 3.00
CA MET A 1 24.54 2.48 3.36
C MET A 1 23.52 1.59 4.01
N GLU A 2 23.24 1.82 5.29
CA GLU A 2 22.04 1.27 5.91
C GLU A 2 20.85 1.82 5.13
N VAL A 3 19.98 0.93 4.65
CA VAL A 3 18.75 1.34 3.95
C VAL A 3 17.82 1.85 5.03
N GLU A 4 17.79 3.18 5.22
CA GLU A 4 16.78 3.82 6.06
C GLU A 4 15.39 3.38 5.56
N PRO A 5 14.46 2.99 6.46
CA PRO A 5 13.12 2.61 6.07
C PRO A 5 12.47 3.79 5.32
N GLN A 6 12.08 3.55 4.07
CA GLN A 6 11.69 4.63 3.15
C GLN A 6 10.32 5.19 3.52
N GLU A 7 10.29 6.42 4.03
CA GLU A 7 9.06 7.12 4.44
C GLU A 7 8.06 7.31 3.27
N GLY A 8 6.79 6.97 3.52
CA GLY A 8 5.69 6.98 2.55
C GLY A 8 5.50 5.68 1.77
N GLU A 9 6.24 4.63 2.09
CA GLU A 9 5.89 3.26 1.69
C GLU A 9 4.92 2.66 2.71
N LEU A 10 4.03 1.79 2.23
CA LEU A 10 3.09 1.08 3.11
C LEU A 10 3.83 0.37 4.27
N GLY A 11 5.06 -0.10 4.05
CA GLY A 11 5.91 -0.69 5.09
C GLY A 11 6.33 0.29 6.20
N ALA A 12 6.65 1.53 5.86
CA ALA A 12 6.98 2.56 6.87
C ALA A 12 5.76 2.96 7.70
N LEU A 13 4.59 3.01 7.06
CA LEU A 13 3.32 3.28 7.72
C LEU A 13 2.97 2.17 8.72
N VAL A 14 3.09 0.90 8.30
CA VAL A 14 2.86 -0.29 9.15
C VAL A 14 3.83 -0.35 10.33
N SER A 15 5.05 0.17 10.15
CA SER A 15 6.08 0.17 11.20
C SER A 15 5.90 1.31 12.22
N SER A 16 4.93 2.20 12.03
CA SER A 16 4.72 3.35 12.93
C SER A 16 4.06 2.95 14.27
N PRO A 17 4.44 3.58 15.40
CA PRO A 17 3.76 3.39 16.68
C PRO A 17 2.27 3.79 16.66
N GLU A 18 1.91 4.74 15.80
CA GLU A 18 0.54 5.18 15.58
C GLU A 18 -0.29 4.08 14.92
N PHE A 19 0.26 3.40 13.91
CA PHE A 19 -0.35 2.22 13.29
C PHE A 19 -0.64 1.12 14.31
N ALA A 20 0.37 0.74 15.11
CA ALA A 20 0.21 -0.27 16.15
C ALA A 20 -0.93 0.08 17.12
N ARG A 21 -1.00 1.34 17.56
CA ARG A 21 -2.07 1.82 18.46
C ARG A 21 -3.46 1.76 17.83
N MET A 22 -3.59 1.99 16.52
CA MET A 22 -4.88 1.88 15.83
C MET A 22 -5.32 0.42 15.70
N VAL A 23 -4.41 -0.48 15.32
CA VAL A 23 -4.69 -1.92 15.26
C VAL A 23 -5.07 -2.47 16.63
N ASP A 24 -4.38 -2.06 17.70
CA ASP A 24 -4.68 -2.47 19.07
C ASP A 24 -6.08 -2.01 19.52
N ARG A 25 -6.48 -0.78 19.14
CA ARG A 25 -7.82 -0.27 19.45
C ARG A 25 -8.91 -1.01 18.68
N PHE A 26 -8.68 -1.32 17.41
CA PHE A 26 -9.59 -2.14 16.62
C PHE A 26 -9.70 -3.55 17.20
N ALA A 27 -8.59 -4.16 17.61
CA ALA A 27 -8.60 -5.45 18.27
C ALA A 27 -9.31 -5.42 19.63
N ALA A 28 -9.19 -4.33 20.38
CA ALA A 28 -9.90 -4.16 21.65
C ALA A 28 -11.42 -4.02 21.47
N SER A 29 -11.88 -3.41 20.36
CA SER A 29 -13.32 -3.22 20.10
C SER A 29 -13.97 -4.40 19.41
N THR A 30 -13.26 -5.08 18.49
CA THR A 30 -13.81 -6.16 17.66
C THR A 30 -13.31 -7.54 18.05
N GLY A 31 -12.24 -7.65 18.83
CA GLY A 31 -11.55 -8.92 19.09
C GLY A 31 -10.74 -9.45 17.90
N LEU A 32 -10.66 -8.70 16.79
CA LEU A 32 -9.98 -9.11 15.57
C LEU A 32 -8.70 -8.30 15.37
N ARG A 33 -7.62 -8.95 14.95
CA ARG A 33 -6.38 -8.24 14.60
C ARG A 33 -6.30 -8.01 13.11
N LEU A 34 -5.97 -6.78 12.76
CA LEU A 34 -5.85 -6.36 11.37
C LEU A 34 -4.48 -6.76 10.82
N GLN A 35 -4.47 -7.10 9.55
CA GLN A 35 -3.29 -7.38 8.76
C GLN A 35 -3.16 -6.34 7.65
N VAL A 36 -1.94 -6.06 7.20
CA VAL A 36 -1.73 -5.17 6.05
C VAL A 36 -1.17 -5.95 4.89
N PHE A 37 -1.74 -5.72 3.72
CA PHE A 37 -1.31 -6.29 2.46
C PHE A 37 -0.97 -5.17 1.47
N ASP A 38 0.07 -5.39 0.66
CA ASP A 38 0.23 -4.63 -0.58
C ASP A 38 -0.84 -5.04 -1.62
N LEU A 39 -0.86 -4.37 -2.77
CA LEU A 39 -1.82 -4.68 -3.83
C LEU A 39 -1.57 -6.03 -4.53
N ASP A 40 -0.39 -6.61 -4.35
CA ASP A 40 -0.02 -7.93 -4.88
C ASP A 40 -0.30 -9.06 -3.87
N ALA A 41 -1.02 -8.75 -2.78
CA ALA A 41 -1.39 -9.65 -1.70
C ALA A 41 -0.20 -10.23 -0.90
N HIS A 42 0.93 -9.51 -0.85
CA HIS A 42 2.00 -9.81 0.10
C HIS A 42 1.69 -9.19 1.47
N PRO A 43 1.71 -9.99 2.55
CA PRO A 43 1.48 -9.48 3.90
C PRO A 43 2.70 -8.68 4.39
N LEU A 44 2.45 -7.47 4.88
CA LEU A 44 3.46 -6.60 5.52
C LEU A 44 3.44 -6.71 7.05
N THR A 45 2.39 -7.28 7.61
CA THR A 45 2.27 -7.63 9.04
C THR A 45 2.35 -9.13 9.24
N ALA A 46 2.63 -9.57 10.48
CA ALA A 46 2.63 -10.99 10.81
C ALA A 46 1.31 -11.68 10.42
N VAL A 47 1.45 -12.89 9.88
CA VAL A 47 0.31 -13.71 9.45
C VAL A 47 -0.37 -14.35 10.67
N GLU A 48 -1.66 -14.09 10.85
CA GLU A 48 -2.48 -14.76 11.87
C GLU A 48 -2.75 -16.22 11.54
N ILE A 49 -3.15 -17.00 12.55
CA ILE A 49 -3.57 -18.38 12.35
C ILE A 49 -4.89 -18.37 11.56
N TYR A 50 -4.81 -18.76 10.30
CA TYR A 50 -5.97 -18.83 9.43
C TYR A 50 -6.98 -19.89 9.87
N PRO A 51 -8.30 -19.58 9.87
CA PRO A 51 -9.35 -20.56 10.04
C PRO A 51 -9.19 -21.74 9.09
N ARG A 52 -9.72 -22.92 9.46
CA ARG A 52 -9.69 -24.12 8.59
C ARG A 52 -10.25 -23.82 7.19
N TYR A 53 -11.30 -23.01 7.12
CA TYR A 53 -11.88 -22.54 5.86
C TYR A 53 -10.84 -21.90 4.93
N CYS A 54 -10.11 -20.90 5.42
CA CYS A 54 -9.07 -20.21 4.64
C CYS A 54 -7.97 -21.16 4.19
N ARG A 55 -7.53 -22.08 5.05
CA ARG A 55 -6.51 -23.09 4.69
C ARG A 55 -6.98 -24.00 3.55
N LEU A 56 -8.22 -24.49 3.61
CA LEU A 56 -8.80 -25.30 2.53
C LEU A 56 -8.82 -24.55 1.19
N LEU A 57 -9.15 -23.25 1.20
CA LEU A 57 -9.13 -22.44 -0.01
C LEU A 57 -7.70 -22.18 -0.52
N GLN A 58 -6.75 -21.89 0.38
CA GLN A 58 -5.35 -21.64 0.03
C GLN A 58 -4.68 -22.88 -0.56
N GLU A 59 -4.87 -24.06 0.04
CA GLU A 59 -4.35 -25.35 -0.46
C GLU A 59 -4.83 -25.67 -1.88
N ARG A 60 -6.02 -25.17 -2.26
CA ARG A 60 -6.61 -25.33 -3.59
C ARG A 60 -6.39 -24.13 -4.52
N LYS A 61 -5.60 -23.13 -4.11
CA LYS A 61 -5.37 -21.88 -4.86
C LYS A 61 -6.67 -21.18 -5.27
N ALA A 62 -7.64 -21.22 -4.38
CA ALA A 62 -8.98 -20.69 -4.60
C ALA A 62 -9.33 -19.53 -3.66
N CYS A 63 -8.40 -19.14 -2.79
CA CYS A 63 -8.57 -18.01 -1.89
C CYS A 63 -8.51 -16.71 -2.71
N PRO A 64 -9.60 -15.92 -2.78
CA PRO A 64 -9.63 -14.68 -3.57
C PRO A 64 -8.56 -13.69 -3.11
N LEU A 65 -8.29 -13.59 -1.81
CA LEU A 65 -7.24 -12.74 -1.25
C LEU A 65 -5.89 -12.90 -1.96
N TYR A 66 -5.52 -14.11 -2.37
CA TYR A 66 -4.22 -14.40 -2.99
C TYR A 66 -4.29 -14.70 -4.49
N ASN A 67 -5.48 -14.95 -5.04
CA ASN A 67 -5.64 -15.45 -6.41
C ASN A 67 -6.57 -14.57 -7.27
N ASP A 68 -7.15 -13.51 -6.71
CA ASP A 68 -7.93 -12.51 -7.43
C ASP A 68 -7.21 -11.14 -7.32
N PRO A 69 -6.66 -10.61 -8.44
CA PRO A 69 -5.88 -9.37 -8.43
C PRO A 69 -6.71 -8.13 -8.11
N ASP A 70 -8.04 -8.23 -8.12
CA ASP A 70 -8.94 -7.13 -7.82
C ASP A 70 -9.59 -7.28 -6.45
N PHE A 71 -9.27 -8.32 -5.68
CA PHE A 71 -9.86 -8.56 -4.37
C PHE A 71 -9.55 -7.45 -3.35
N LEU A 72 -8.30 -6.96 -3.35
CA LEU A 72 -7.86 -5.89 -2.45
C LEU A 72 -8.16 -4.48 -2.96
N LYS A 73 -8.46 -4.32 -4.26
CA LYS A 73 -8.71 -3.00 -4.87
C LYS A 73 -10.12 -2.55 -4.55
N ARG A 74 -10.25 -1.57 -3.65
CA ARG A 74 -11.54 -1.08 -3.14
C ARG A 74 -11.57 0.43 -3.05
N GLY A 75 -12.72 1.00 -3.40
CA GLY A 75 -12.98 2.44 -3.34
C GLY A 75 -13.41 2.93 -1.95
N GLU A 76 -13.73 2.03 -1.04
CA GLU A 76 -14.20 2.33 0.31
C GLU A 76 -14.03 1.09 1.20
N GLU A 77 -14.21 1.27 2.50
CA GLU A 77 -14.22 0.19 3.48
C GLU A 77 -15.39 -0.75 3.17
N THR A 78 -15.11 -2.04 3.05
CA THR A 78 -16.13 -3.01 2.65
C THR A 78 -15.84 -4.40 3.20
N ILE A 79 -16.81 -5.30 3.05
CA ILE A 79 -16.60 -6.73 3.25
C ILE A 79 -16.26 -7.36 1.90
N GLY A 80 -14.99 -7.74 1.72
CA GLY A 80 -14.56 -8.57 0.61
C GLY A 80 -15.07 -9.99 0.77
N VAL A 81 -16.13 -10.33 0.03
CA VAL A 81 -16.77 -11.65 0.11
C VAL A 81 -15.89 -12.71 -0.53
N CYS A 82 -15.48 -13.72 0.25
CA CYS A 82 -14.78 -14.89 -0.27
C CYS A 82 -15.76 -15.85 -0.94
N LYS A 83 -16.82 -16.19 -0.22
CA LYS A 83 -17.96 -16.97 -0.73
C LYS A 83 -19.13 -16.87 0.25
N SER A 84 -20.35 -16.75 -0.28
CA SER A 84 -21.57 -16.71 0.52
C SER A 84 -21.44 -15.73 1.70
N GLY A 85 -21.70 -16.17 2.93
CA GLY A 85 -21.63 -15.34 4.13
C GLY A 85 -20.25 -15.22 4.79
N VAL A 86 -19.17 -15.66 4.14
CA VAL A 86 -17.79 -15.56 4.66
C VAL A 86 -16.97 -14.58 3.85
N GLY A 87 -16.30 -13.67 4.54
CA GLY A 87 -15.49 -12.62 3.90
C GLY A 87 -14.48 -12.00 4.85
N HIS A 88 -13.76 -11.00 4.34
CA HIS A 88 -12.81 -10.20 5.09
C HIS A 88 -13.30 -8.76 5.15
N PHE A 89 -13.13 -8.11 6.29
CA PHE A 89 -13.11 -6.66 6.30
C PHE A 89 -11.91 -6.16 5.49
N ILE A 90 -12.11 -5.18 4.61
CA ILE A 90 -11.07 -4.57 3.78
C ILE A 90 -11.22 -3.05 3.86
N ALA A 91 -10.16 -2.36 4.27
CA ALA A 91 -10.02 -0.91 4.20
C ALA A 91 -8.87 -0.54 3.25
N PRO A 92 -9.11 0.23 2.19
CA PRO A 92 -8.04 0.69 1.31
C PRO A 92 -7.15 1.71 2.02
N VAL A 93 -5.83 1.56 1.91
CA VAL A 93 -4.86 2.55 2.40
C VAL A 93 -4.41 3.40 1.22
N ARG A 94 -4.57 4.72 1.32
CA ARG A 94 -4.23 5.65 0.24
C ARG A 94 -3.09 6.57 0.60
N ASN A 95 -2.37 7.01 -0.42
CA ASN A 95 -1.40 8.10 -0.30
C ASN A 95 -2.09 9.46 -0.42
N GLU A 96 -1.29 10.53 -0.31
CA GLU A 96 -1.72 11.92 -0.42
C GLU A 96 -2.35 12.29 -1.78
N LYS A 97 -2.23 11.42 -2.78
CA LYS A 97 -2.82 11.59 -4.13
C LYS A 97 -4.08 10.74 -4.31
N GLU A 98 -4.65 10.20 -3.24
CA GLU A 98 -5.80 9.29 -3.25
C GLU A 98 -5.56 7.99 -4.04
N VAL A 99 -4.29 7.64 -4.28
CA VAL A 99 -3.93 6.38 -4.94
C VAL A 99 -3.79 5.30 -3.87
N GLN A 100 -4.51 4.20 -4.05
CA GLN A 100 -4.42 3.05 -3.16
C GLN A 100 -3.00 2.44 -3.21
N MET A 101 -2.35 2.33 -2.06
CA MET A 101 -1.04 1.69 -1.91
C MET A 101 -1.14 0.24 -1.43
N GLY A 102 -2.25 -0.10 -0.78
CA GLY A 102 -2.52 -1.44 -0.26
C GLY A 102 -3.84 -1.47 0.50
N ALA A 103 -4.01 -2.44 1.37
CA ALA A 103 -5.23 -2.57 2.16
C ALA A 103 -4.94 -3.14 3.55
N VAL A 104 -5.74 -2.68 4.51
CA VAL A 104 -5.87 -3.31 5.81
C VAL A 104 -7.00 -4.32 5.77
N VAL A 105 -6.71 -5.54 6.19
CA VAL A 105 -7.55 -6.72 6.03
C VAL A 105 -7.77 -7.37 7.38
N GLY A 106 -9.03 -7.57 7.76
CA GLY A 106 -9.39 -8.37 8.92
C GLY A 106 -9.28 -9.88 8.65
N PRO A 107 -9.24 -10.72 9.71
CA PRO A 107 -9.35 -12.16 9.52
C PRO A 107 -10.69 -12.51 8.86
N ALA A 108 -10.79 -13.72 8.32
CA ALA A 108 -12.05 -14.17 7.75
C ALA A 108 -13.11 -14.24 8.85
N VAL A 109 -14.28 -13.67 8.56
CA VAL A 109 -15.44 -13.65 9.45
C VAL A 109 -16.65 -14.16 8.70
N ARG A 110 -17.59 -14.73 9.46
CA ARG A 110 -18.93 -15.07 8.97
C ARG A 110 -19.84 -13.89 9.30
N PHE A 111 -20.29 -13.17 8.28
CA PHE A 111 -21.11 -11.96 8.42
C PHE A 111 -22.55 -12.16 7.96
N ALA A 112 -22.84 -13.30 7.31
CA ALA A 112 -24.18 -13.69 6.90
C ALA A 112 -24.33 -15.22 6.96
N PRO A 113 -25.56 -15.75 6.90
CA PRO A 113 -25.78 -17.18 6.80
C PRO A 113 -25.12 -17.78 5.54
N ASN A 114 -24.55 -18.98 5.70
CA ASN A 114 -23.93 -19.71 4.61
C ASN A 114 -24.98 -20.40 3.73
N SER A 115 -24.87 -20.25 2.42
CA SER A 115 -25.69 -20.94 1.43
C SER A 115 -25.10 -22.31 1.12
N VAL A 116 -25.86 -23.36 1.44
CA VAL A 116 -25.47 -24.75 1.18
C VAL A 116 -25.22 -24.99 -0.32
N GLU A 117 -26.06 -24.41 -1.18
CA GLU A 117 -25.95 -24.55 -2.64
C GLU A 117 -24.65 -23.92 -3.15
N GLU A 118 -24.36 -22.69 -2.74
CA GLU A 118 -23.15 -21.98 -3.16
C GLU A 118 -21.86 -22.69 -2.71
N PHE A 119 -21.87 -23.25 -1.50
CA PHE A 119 -20.72 -24.01 -0.99
C PHE A 119 -20.60 -25.38 -1.62
N ALA A 120 -21.72 -26.05 -1.95
CA ALA A 120 -21.69 -27.32 -2.68
C ALA A 120 -21.07 -27.14 -4.08
N GLU A 121 -21.45 -26.08 -4.79
CA GLU A 121 -20.85 -25.72 -6.08
C GLU A 121 -19.35 -25.41 -5.96
N LEU A 122 -18.96 -24.63 -4.95
CA LEU A 122 -17.54 -24.34 -4.70
C LEU A 122 -16.78 -25.63 -4.36
N ALA A 123 -17.28 -26.45 -3.46
CA ALA A 123 -16.65 -27.71 -3.06
C ALA A 123 -16.47 -28.66 -4.25
N PHE A 124 -17.46 -28.75 -5.14
CA PHE A 124 -17.35 -29.52 -6.38
C PHE A 124 -16.22 -29.02 -7.28
N ARG A 125 -16.13 -27.69 -7.50
CA ARG A 125 -15.04 -27.09 -8.28
C ARG A 125 -13.66 -27.37 -7.66
N LEU A 126 -13.57 -27.33 -6.33
CA LEU A 126 -12.33 -27.55 -5.59
C LEU A 126 -11.99 -29.02 -5.36
N LYS A 127 -12.89 -29.94 -5.73
CA LYS A 127 -12.78 -31.38 -5.46
C LYS A 127 -12.60 -31.67 -3.96
N ILE A 128 -13.37 -30.96 -3.13
CA ILE A 128 -13.47 -31.16 -1.67
C ILE A 128 -14.87 -31.72 -1.39
N PHE A 129 -15.02 -32.51 -0.32
CA PHE A 129 -16.36 -32.90 0.14
C PHE A 129 -17.16 -31.66 0.57
N PRO A 130 -18.40 -31.47 0.08
CA PRO A 130 -19.22 -30.30 0.43
C PRO A 130 -19.36 -30.07 1.93
N ASP A 131 -19.64 -31.14 2.69
CA ASP A 131 -19.82 -31.07 4.14
C ASP A 131 -18.57 -30.55 4.86
N ASP A 132 -17.37 -30.93 4.41
CA ASP A 132 -16.11 -30.45 4.98
C ASP A 132 -15.94 -28.95 4.83
N LEU A 133 -16.29 -28.42 3.64
CA LEU A 133 -16.17 -26.99 3.35
C LEU A 133 -17.22 -26.18 4.11
N ILE A 134 -18.46 -26.67 4.16
CA ILE A 134 -19.57 -26.02 4.88
C ILE A 134 -19.26 -25.98 6.38
N GLN A 135 -18.86 -27.10 6.98
CA GLN A 135 -18.48 -27.14 8.40
C GLN A 135 -17.31 -26.21 8.71
N ALA A 136 -16.32 -26.13 7.80
CA ALA A 136 -15.22 -25.20 7.97
C ALA A 136 -15.66 -23.74 7.90
N ALA A 137 -16.60 -23.41 7.01
CA ALA A 137 -17.17 -22.07 6.86
C ALA A 137 -18.07 -21.68 8.05
N ASP A 138 -18.86 -22.61 8.59
CA ASP A 138 -19.71 -22.39 9.77
C ASP A 138 -18.89 -22.22 11.06
N ALA A 139 -17.69 -22.80 11.11
CA ALA A 139 -16.75 -22.64 12.22
C ALA A 139 -15.99 -21.30 12.20
N VAL A 140 -16.13 -20.49 11.14
CA VAL A 140 -15.55 -19.14 11.09
C VAL A 140 -16.30 -18.25 12.10
N GLN A 141 -15.55 -17.45 12.86
CA GLN A 141 -16.12 -16.57 13.88
C GLN A 141 -17.18 -15.64 13.26
N GLU A 142 -18.35 -15.62 13.88
CA GLU A 142 -19.44 -14.74 13.47
C GLU A 142 -19.20 -13.32 13.97
N HIS A 143 -19.37 -12.36 13.06
CA HIS A 143 -19.30 -10.93 13.35
C HIS A 143 -20.34 -10.19 12.55
N ASP A 144 -20.94 -9.19 13.18
CA ASP A 144 -21.87 -8.30 12.49
C ASP A 144 -21.11 -7.37 11.52
N ALA A 145 -21.62 -7.27 10.29
CA ALA A 145 -20.95 -6.51 9.23
C ALA A 145 -20.93 -5.00 9.54
N GLU A 146 -22.01 -4.46 10.11
CA GLU A 146 -22.10 -3.02 10.42
C GLU A 146 -21.08 -2.62 11.48
N ASN A 147 -20.93 -3.44 12.53
CA ASN A 147 -19.93 -3.22 13.57
C ASN A 147 -18.48 -3.23 13.02
N LEU A 148 -18.17 -4.15 12.10
CA LEU A 148 -16.84 -4.22 11.47
C LEU A 148 -16.57 -3.02 10.59
N LEU A 149 -17.55 -2.60 9.78
CA LEU A 149 -17.42 -1.44 8.90
C LEU A 149 -17.28 -0.15 9.70
N GLY A 150 -18.09 0.04 10.76
CA GLY A 150 -17.99 1.23 11.61
C GLY A 150 -16.67 1.34 12.38
N ALA A 151 -16.15 0.22 12.91
CA ALA A 151 -14.81 0.20 13.51
C ALA A 151 -13.70 0.40 12.46
N GLY A 152 -13.95 -0.12 11.26
CA GLY A 152 -13.05 -0.08 10.12
C GLY A 152 -12.86 1.31 9.52
N GLU A 153 -13.93 2.09 9.42
CA GLU A 153 -13.93 3.48 8.94
C GLU A 153 -12.98 4.34 9.78
N LEU A 154 -13.04 4.21 11.11
CA LEU A 154 -12.16 4.95 12.03
C LEU A 154 -10.68 4.60 11.82
N VAL A 155 -10.38 3.33 11.56
CA VAL A 155 -9.01 2.89 11.28
C VAL A 155 -8.55 3.43 9.93
N SER A 156 -9.38 3.34 8.89
CA SER A 156 -9.06 3.84 7.56
C SER A 156 -8.79 5.34 7.54
N VAL A 157 -9.67 6.14 8.17
CA VAL A 157 -9.47 7.59 8.33
C VAL A 157 -8.15 7.89 9.05
N GLY A 158 -7.87 7.17 10.14
CA GLY A 158 -6.61 7.31 10.87
C GLY A 158 -5.38 6.96 10.02
N LEU A 159 -5.43 5.91 9.22
CA LEU A 159 -4.34 5.47 8.35
C LEU A 159 -4.07 6.46 7.22
N ASN A 160 -5.11 6.96 6.58
CA ASN A 160 -4.97 7.95 5.51
C ASN A 160 -4.41 9.27 6.08
N LEU A 161 -4.85 9.69 7.27
CA LEU A 161 -4.26 10.84 7.97
C LEU A 161 -2.78 10.62 8.32
N LEU A 162 -2.39 9.42 8.77
CA LEU A 162 -0.98 9.10 9.03
C LEU A 162 -0.15 9.11 7.75
N ALA A 163 -0.68 8.57 6.65
CA ALA A 163 -0.01 8.61 5.35
C ALA A 163 0.24 10.06 4.90
N GLU A 164 -0.77 10.92 5.04
CA GLU A 164 -0.62 12.35 4.76
C GLU A 164 0.38 13.05 5.67
N MET A 165 0.36 12.76 6.98
CA MET A 165 1.28 13.36 7.94
C MET A 165 2.73 12.97 7.65
N GLN A 166 3.00 11.69 7.38
CA GLN A 166 4.32 11.23 6.97
C GLN A 166 4.77 11.89 5.66
N ALA A 167 3.87 12.03 4.68
CA ALA A 167 4.19 12.74 3.44
C ALA A 167 4.59 14.20 3.70
N LYS A 168 3.88 14.90 4.59
CA LYS A 168 4.19 16.29 4.98
C LYS A 168 5.49 16.40 5.76
N GLU A 169 5.76 15.48 6.69
CA GLU A 169 7.02 15.44 7.44
C GLU A 169 8.21 15.15 6.53
N ARG A 170 8.07 14.23 5.56
CA ARG A 170 9.07 13.94 4.53
C ARG A 170 9.42 15.19 3.71
N VAL A 171 8.41 15.95 3.28
CA VAL A 171 8.62 17.23 2.59
C VAL A 171 9.39 18.20 3.48
N GLY A 172 9.02 18.32 4.75
CA GLY A 172 9.71 19.17 5.71
C GLY A 172 11.17 18.75 5.94
N HIS A 173 11.45 17.45 6.04
CA HIS A 173 12.80 16.92 6.21
C HIS A 173 13.65 17.15 4.96
N ALA A 174 13.13 16.81 3.78
CA ALA A 174 13.82 17.04 2.49
C ALA A 174 14.14 18.51 2.27
N LEU A 175 13.20 19.42 2.58
CA LEU A 175 13.44 20.87 2.46
C LEU A 175 14.50 21.35 3.44
N ARG A 176 14.52 20.88 4.69
CA ARG A 176 15.56 21.24 5.67
C ARG A 176 16.93 20.71 5.26
N ARG A 177 17.00 19.47 4.78
CA ARG A 177 18.23 18.86 4.26
C ARG A 177 18.74 19.62 3.03
N LEU A 178 17.85 19.91 2.07
CA LEU A 178 18.17 20.72 0.91
C LEU A 178 18.66 22.12 1.32
N GLN A 179 18.01 22.78 2.29
CA GLN A 179 18.48 24.08 2.80
C GLN A 179 19.88 24.01 3.41
N ALA A 180 20.21 22.95 4.16
CA ALA A 180 21.55 22.75 4.71
C ALA A 180 22.57 22.49 3.59
N GLU A 181 22.25 21.63 2.62
CA GLU A 181 23.09 21.32 1.47
C GLU A 181 23.31 22.56 0.58
N ILE A 182 22.28 23.38 0.36
CA ILE A 182 22.36 24.66 -0.37
C ILE A 182 23.32 25.63 0.32
N ALA A 183 23.28 25.73 1.65
CA ALA A 183 24.13 26.65 2.40
C ALA A 183 25.63 26.31 2.30
N GLU A 184 25.97 25.07 1.96
CA GLU A 184 27.35 24.56 1.85
C GLU A 184 27.80 24.35 0.39
N SER A 185 26.94 24.63 -0.60
CA SER A 185 27.16 24.25 -2.01
C SER A 185 27.64 25.37 -2.93
N ASN A 186 28.32 24.98 -4.03
CA ASN A 186 28.53 25.82 -5.22
C ASN A 186 27.44 25.55 -6.28
N ALA A 187 27.38 26.36 -7.35
CA ALA A 187 26.29 26.31 -8.33
C ALA A 187 26.10 24.95 -9.03
N GLN A 188 27.16 24.14 -9.19
CA GLN A 188 27.08 22.79 -9.78
C GLN A 188 26.60 21.73 -8.77
N MET A 189 27.01 21.84 -7.50
CA MET A 189 26.50 20.96 -6.45
C MET A 189 25.03 21.24 -6.16
N LEU A 190 24.62 22.51 -6.22
CA LEU A 190 23.24 22.94 -6.05
C LEU A 190 22.27 22.19 -6.97
N THR A 191 22.56 22.11 -8.27
CA THR A 191 21.70 21.40 -9.23
C THR A 191 21.58 19.91 -8.90
N GLN A 192 22.66 19.28 -8.43
CA GLN A 192 22.63 17.88 -8.04
C GLN A 192 21.79 17.66 -6.78
N HIS A 193 21.95 18.50 -5.75
CA HIS A 193 21.13 18.43 -4.54
C HIS A 193 19.63 18.62 -4.85
N VAL A 194 19.29 19.49 -5.80
CA VAL A 194 17.90 19.67 -6.25
C VAL A 194 17.39 18.42 -6.98
N VAL A 195 18.19 17.80 -7.86
CA VAL A 195 17.84 16.53 -8.51
C VAL A 195 17.57 15.45 -7.46
N ASP A 196 18.47 15.29 -6.50
CA ASP A 196 18.37 14.28 -5.45
C ASP A 196 17.12 14.52 -4.59
N ALA A 197 16.83 15.78 -4.24
CA ALA A 197 15.62 16.14 -3.51
C ALA A 197 14.34 15.88 -4.33
N VAL A 198 14.34 16.17 -5.64
CA VAL A 198 13.21 15.89 -6.53
C VAL A 198 12.97 14.39 -6.64
N LEU A 199 14.01 13.58 -6.85
CA LEU A 199 13.90 12.12 -6.88
C LEU A 199 13.37 11.58 -5.56
N TYR A 200 13.92 12.05 -4.44
CA TYR A 200 13.49 11.66 -3.10
C TYR A 200 12.02 12.03 -2.82
N LEU A 201 11.58 13.23 -3.22
CA LEU A 201 10.22 13.72 -2.97
C LEU A 201 9.17 13.12 -3.90
N THR A 202 9.50 12.97 -5.17
CA THR A 202 8.55 12.60 -6.23
C THR A 202 8.53 11.11 -6.53
N ARG A 203 9.60 10.39 -6.17
CA ARG A 203 9.83 8.98 -6.54
C ARG A 203 9.83 8.75 -8.06
N ALA A 204 10.18 9.77 -8.84
CA ALA A 204 10.34 9.61 -10.27
C ALA A 204 11.50 8.65 -10.57
N ASP A 205 11.40 7.91 -11.67
CA ASP A 205 12.49 7.02 -12.13
C ASP A 205 13.73 7.82 -12.55
N TYR A 206 13.53 9.09 -12.91
CA TYR A 206 14.58 10.04 -13.27
C TYR A 206 14.15 11.48 -13.01
N ALA A 207 15.13 12.37 -12.86
CA ALA A 207 14.91 13.80 -12.79
C ALA A 207 15.99 14.54 -13.58
N LEU A 208 15.58 15.65 -14.20
CA LEU A 208 16.45 16.60 -14.88
C LEU A 208 16.15 17.98 -14.29
N VAL A 209 17.18 18.66 -13.82
CA VAL A 209 17.10 20.04 -13.33
C VAL A 209 17.97 20.90 -14.23
N LEU A 210 17.38 21.95 -14.80
CA LEU A 210 18.05 22.97 -15.59
C LEU A 210 17.95 24.30 -14.83
N MET A 211 19.08 24.92 -14.52
CA MET A 211 19.13 26.30 -14.06
C MET A 211 19.41 27.19 -15.25
N ILE A 212 18.48 28.10 -15.54
CA ILE A 212 18.59 29.11 -16.59
C ILE A 212 18.70 30.49 -15.96
N ASP A 213 19.43 31.40 -16.60
CA ASP A 213 19.42 32.82 -16.23
C ASP A 213 18.20 33.55 -16.79
N ASP A 214 18.06 34.83 -16.42
CA ASP A 214 16.95 35.69 -16.87
C ASP A 214 16.94 35.92 -18.39
N SER A 215 18.04 35.61 -19.09
CA SER A 215 18.16 35.68 -20.56
C SER A 215 17.80 34.37 -21.25
N GLY A 216 17.50 33.31 -20.48
CA GLY A 216 17.24 31.96 -20.98
C GLY A 216 18.51 31.15 -21.28
N SER A 217 19.69 31.62 -20.87
CA SER A 217 20.94 30.90 -21.04
C SER A 217 21.12 29.86 -19.94
N ASP A 218 21.58 28.66 -20.29
CA ASP A 218 21.86 27.59 -19.33
C ASP A 218 23.04 27.96 -18.42
N LEU A 219 22.78 27.97 -17.10
CA LEU A 219 23.77 28.21 -16.06
C LEU A 219 24.39 26.89 -15.55
N ALA A 220 23.55 25.88 -15.32
CA ALA A 220 23.97 24.56 -14.89
C ALA A 220 22.83 23.54 -15.06
N SER A 221 23.19 22.27 -15.20
CA SER A 221 22.25 21.17 -15.29
C SER A 221 22.70 19.98 -14.44
N ALA A 222 21.74 19.23 -13.91
CA ALA A 222 21.99 17.96 -13.27
C ALA A 222 20.91 16.95 -13.66
N TYR A 223 21.30 15.68 -13.67
CA TYR A 223 20.43 14.55 -14.00
C TYR A 223 20.82 13.37 -13.14
N ASP A 224 19.82 12.65 -12.65
CA ASP A 224 20.03 11.35 -12.04
C ASP A 224 18.84 10.41 -12.32
N GLN A 225 19.11 9.11 -12.23
CA GLN A 225 18.15 8.03 -12.42
C GLN A 225 18.36 6.95 -11.35
N THR A 226 17.27 6.54 -10.71
CA THR A 226 17.31 5.56 -9.62
C THR A 226 17.61 4.14 -10.12
N SER A 227 17.32 3.84 -11.39
CA SER A 227 17.65 2.58 -12.05
C SER A 227 18.13 2.80 -13.50
N PRO A 228 19.14 2.07 -14.00
CA PRO A 228 19.63 2.24 -15.37
C PRO A 228 18.58 1.79 -16.41
N ASP A 229 17.95 2.76 -17.09
CA ASP A 229 17.01 2.51 -18.20
C ASP A 229 17.51 3.19 -19.51
N GLN A 230 17.66 2.40 -20.57
CA GLN A 230 18.13 2.87 -21.88
C GLN A 230 17.14 3.85 -22.55
N LEU A 231 15.85 3.68 -22.30
CA LEU A 231 14.77 4.49 -22.88
C LEU A 231 14.73 5.88 -22.21
N VAL A 232 15.02 5.93 -20.91
CA VAL A 232 15.17 7.17 -20.15
C VAL A 232 16.45 7.91 -20.58
N ALA A 233 17.57 7.20 -20.74
CA ALA A 233 18.81 7.78 -21.25
C ALA A 233 18.65 8.35 -22.68
N ALA A 234 17.81 7.74 -23.52
CA ALA A 234 17.48 8.25 -24.85
C ALA A 234 16.62 9.53 -24.79
N LYS A 235 15.63 9.59 -23.88
CA LYS A 235 14.82 10.78 -23.64
C LYS A 235 15.65 11.96 -23.14
N ARG A 236 16.63 11.72 -22.25
CA ARG A 236 17.58 12.75 -21.78
C ARG A 236 18.31 13.43 -22.93
N ARG A 237 18.91 12.65 -23.85
CA ARG A 237 19.65 13.19 -25.00
C ARG A 237 18.80 14.07 -25.90
N LEU A 238 17.51 13.75 -26.03
CA LEU A 238 16.54 14.56 -26.77
C LEU A 238 16.27 15.91 -26.08
N VAL A 239 16.21 15.93 -24.74
CA VAL A 239 15.94 17.17 -23.98
C VAL A 239 17.19 18.04 -23.86
N GLU A 240 18.37 17.47 -23.62
CA GLU A 240 19.65 18.20 -23.63
C GLU A 240 19.96 18.78 -25.02
N GLY A 241 19.63 18.04 -26.10
CA GLY A 241 19.82 18.53 -27.47
C GLY A 241 18.86 19.65 -27.90
N ILE A 242 17.79 19.91 -27.14
CA ILE A 242 16.88 21.05 -27.38
C ILE A 242 17.45 22.35 -26.80
N ALA A 243 18.31 22.28 -25.77
CA ALA A 243 18.97 23.45 -25.19
C ALA A 243 20.16 23.97 -26.04
N GLU A 244 20.63 23.18 -27.02
CA GLU A 244 21.69 23.57 -27.96
C GLU A 244 21.18 24.24 -29.26
N TRP A 245 19.87 24.48 -29.40
CA TRP A 245 19.23 25.08 -30.59
C TRP A 245 18.73 26.51 -30.37
#